data_AF-A0A3D1M495-F1
#
_entry.id   AF-A0A3D1M495-F1
#
_cell.length_a   1.000
_cell.length_b   1.000
_cell.length_c   1.000
_cell.angle_alpha   90.00
_cell.angle_beta   90.00
_cell.angle_gamma   90.00
#
_symmetry.space_group_name_H-M   'P 1'
#
loop_
_entity.id
_entity.type
_entity.pdbx_description
1 polymer ?
#
loop_
_entity_poly.entity_id
_entity_poly.type
_entity_poly.pdbx_seq_one_letter_code
_entity_poly.pdbx_strand_id
1 'polypeptide(L)'
;IGLTKEQFMQVAMIAQGEFMELLRAKSDEKKVIFRKLFHTEIYSRITEELNRRKKEKEKEIAVIRTVCQTEAARLVLPESANSVSEKSEDLVESLRILQKNIAEGKIAVLEEFVEKLDALTDQMREEAKNASQEAEKAQADRDAARDALAEGENLLKIFEQKRRASEKRRELLKHRQKTEQEEQLAGKILDAREIAGVWTRLEDSVQAGRQTKQKLEEDRQRLPKLAKLAEQAAWKQEAAKKDMDAALTNYSQTMERVRKSLDAISREEKAQKLLDEKQEELNLFRKMEQTQRSLLEELGEEEKKRKLEISRLSGAEDRAAECRIRMDDRKLLLAEYQEYQKAEKEAGDQRRKAEECRAAYAGFREQYEQQNREYEAMRRSFLDEQAGFLARELVPGMPCPVCGSREHPHPREIAEKNRGITREILDREKHLLDGLREEQEKAAARAKAATGVLEEKQHRRSLTRDKVKEHLNRSGFRQRADELSPEQLHSLLQEEHGRLLVFRDQCVQELQELKKK
;
A
#
# COMPACT_ATOMS: atom_id res chain seq x y z
N ILE A 1 39.48 94.07 27.22
CA ILE A 1 38.98 93.70 25.88
C ILE A 1 39.13 92.19 25.62
N GLY A 2 39.99 91.44 26.35
CA GLY A 2 39.92 89.97 26.37
C GLY A 2 40.27 89.27 25.06
N LEU A 3 40.86 89.99 24.10
CA LEU A 3 41.27 89.51 22.80
C LEU A 3 42.79 89.61 22.71
N THR A 4 43.43 88.58 22.17
CA THR A 4 44.87 88.59 21.83
C THR A 4 45.14 89.58 20.68
N LYS A 5 46.39 90.03 20.51
CA LYS A 5 46.76 91.01 19.46
C LYS A 5 46.39 90.50 18.06
N GLU A 6 46.59 89.20 17.79
CA GLU A 6 46.15 88.57 16.55
C GLU A 6 44.62 88.58 16.40
N GLN A 7 43.86 88.28 17.46
CA GLN A 7 42.39 88.29 17.45
C GLN A 7 41.82 89.70 17.28
N PHE A 8 42.40 90.71 17.92
CA PHE A 8 41.98 92.10 17.75
C PHE A 8 42.30 92.61 16.34
N MET A 9 43.45 92.24 15.78
CA MET A 9 43.77 92.55 14.39
C MET A 9 42.84 91.82 13.41
N GLN A 10 42.47 90.56 13.63
CA GLN A 10 41.46 89.90 12.80
C GLN A 10 40.07 90.54 12.91
N VAL A 11 39.66 91.01 14.09
CA VAL A 11 38.35 91.66 14.28
C VAL A 11 38.33 93.08 13.70
N ALA A 12 39.43 93.82 13.81
CA ALA A 12 39.55 95.20 13.33
C ALA A 12 39.92 95.31 11.84
N MET A 13 40.54 94.27 11.26
CA MET A 13 40.97 94.21 9.86
C MET A 13 39.94 93.52 8.95
N ILE A 14 38.69 93.41 9.40
CA ILE A 14 37.49 93.22 8.55
C ILE A 14 36.99 94.60 8.08
N ALA A 15 37.94 95.46 7.71
CA ALA A 15 37.72 96.81 7.22
C ALA A 15 37.96 96.85 5.71
N GLN A 16 37.16 96.09 4.95
CA GLN A 16 36.80 96.34 3.55
C GLN A 16 35.77 95.28 3.11
N GLY A 17 34.51 95.44 3.52
CA GLY A 17 33.37 94.67 2.98
C GLY A 17 32.68 93.69 3.94
N GLU A 18 33.43 92.87 4.68
CA GLU A 18 32.86 91.70 5.37
C GLU A 18 32.15 91.99 6.72
N PHE A 19 32.36 93.15 7.36
CA PHE A 19 31.70 93.49 8.65
C PHE A 19 30.22 93.83 8.50
N MET A 20 29.85 94.42 7.33
CA MET A 20 28.46 94.68 6.98
C MET A 20 27.70 93.39 6.67
N GLU A 21 28.38 92.38 6.13
CA GLU A 21 27.81 91.04 5.95
C GLU A 21 27.53 90.37 7.29
N LEU A 22 28.43 90.49 8.29
CA LEU A 22 28.17 89.98 9.64
C LEU A 22 26.92 90.61 10.28
N LEU A 23 26.66 91.92 10.12
CA LEU A 23 25.50 92.59 10.72
C LEU A 23 24.18 92.24 10.02
N ARG A 24 24.22 92.04 8.69
CA ARG A 24 23.05 91.71 7.85
C ARG A 24 22.79 90.21 7.71
N ALA A 25 23.77 89.38 8.05
CA ALA A 25 23.68 87.92 8.05
C ALA A 25 22.55 87.42 8.94
N LYS A 26 21.89 86.35 8.48
CA LYS A 26 20.86 85.66 9.27
C LYS A 26 21.50 85.03 10.52
N SER A 27 20.70 84.73 11.54
CA SER A 27 21.22 84.29 12.85
C SER A 27 22.15 83.06 12.76
N ASP A 28 21.91 82.16 11.81
CA ASP A 28 22.76 80.98 11.61
C ASP A 28 24.09 81.29 10.93
N GLU A 29 24.12 82.25 9.99
CA GLU A 29 25.34 82.74 9.35
C GLU A 29 26.23 83.51 10.34
N LYS A 30 25.62 84.32 11.22
CA LYS A 30 26.31 84.99 12.34
C LYS A 30 26.99 83.98 13.27
N LYS A 31 26.32 82.87 13.61
CA LYS A 31 26.91 81.79 14.44
C LYS A 31 28.16 81.19 13.79
N VAL A 32 28.16 80.98 12.48
CA VAL A 32 29.32 80.41 11.76
C VAL A 32 30.51 81.38 11.77
N ILE A 33 30.26 82.68 11.56
CA ILE A 33 31.32 83.69 11.56
C ILE A 33 31.91 83.87 12.98
N PHE A 34 31.07 83.96 14.01
CA PHE A 34 31.55 84.05 15.40
C PHE A 34 32.33 82.80 15.84
N ARG A 35 31.93 81.61 15.39
CA ARG A 35 32.68 80.38 15.69
C ARG A 35 34.11 80.43 15.15
N LYS A 36 34.27 80.94 13.92
CA LYS A 36 35.58 81.10 13.27
C LYS A 36 36.46 82.16 13.94
N LEU A 37 35.85 83.27 14.34
CA LEU A 37 36.55 84.41 14.95
C LEU A 37 37.07 84.10 16.36
N PHE A 38 36.33 83.33 17.15
CA PHE A 38 36.69 82.96 18.53
C PHE A 38 37.38 81.58 18.64
N HIS A 39 37.72 80.95 17.51
CA HIS A 39 38.32 79.61 17.47
C HIS A 39 37.53 78.53 18.24
N THR A 40 36.20 78.62 18.20
CA THR A 40 35.29 77.71 18.91
C THR A 40 34.76 76.58 18.01
N GLU A 41 35.40 76.34 16.86
CA GLU A 41 35.03 75.26 15.93
C GLU A 41 35.14 73.88 16.57
N ILE A 42 35.99 73.72 17.60
CA ILE A 42 36.11 72.50 18.37
C ILE A 42 34.76 72.04 18.96
N TYR A 43 33.91 72.96 19.43
CA TYR A 43 32.59 72.61 19.97
C TYR A 43 31.62 72.17 18.87
N SER A 44 31.72 72.73 17.66
CA SER A 44 30.93 72.28 16.50
C SER A 44 31.33 70.86 16.11
N ARG A 45 32.65 70.60 16.04
CA ARG A 45 33.19 69.27 15.73
C ARG A 45 32.79 68.22 16.77
N ILE A 46 32.85 68.55 18.06
CA ILE A 46 32.37 67.65 19.13
C ILE A 46 30.87 67.38 18.98
N THR A 47 30.06 68.40 18.70
CA THR A 47 28.60 68.24 18.52
C THR A 47 28.28 67.39 17.29
N GLU A 48 28.96 67.63 16.17
CA GLU A 48 28.82 66.84 14.95
C GLU A 48 29.25 65.38 15.16
N GLU A 49 30.36 65.15 15.85
CA GLU A 49 30.86 63.82 16.19
C GLU A 49 29.91 63.07 17.15
N LEU A 50 29.39 63.74 18.19
CA LEU A 50 28.38 63.16 19.08
C LEU A 50 27.08 62.86 18.32
N ASN A 51 26.64 63.73 17.41
CA ASN A 51 25.49 63.47 16.55
C ASN A 51 25.73 62.32 15.58
N ARG A 52 26.94 62.18 15.03
CA ARG A 52 27.33 61.06 14.18
C ARG A 52 27.25 59.74 14.96
N ARG A 53 27.87 59.68 16.14
CA ARG A 53 27.81 58.52 17.04
C ARG A 53 26.39 58.18 17.47
N LYS A 54 25.58 59.20 17.80
CA LYS A 54 24.15 59.03 18.12
C LYS A 54 23.41 58.39 16.95
N LYS A 55 23.56 58.93 15.74
CA LYS A 55 22.92 58.37 14.53
C LYS A 55 23.40 56.96 14.21
N GLU A 56 24.67 56.65 14.44
CA GLU A 56 25.21 55.29 14.30
C GLU A 56 24.55 54.33 15.29
N LYS A 57 24.47 54.70 16.57
CA LYS A 57 23.78 53.89 17.58
C LYS A 57 22.28 53.76 17.35
N GLU A 58 21.60 54.81 16.88
CA GLU A 58 20.19 54.74 16.46
C GLU A 58 19.98 53.76 15.30
N LYS A 59 20.90 53.73 14.33
CA LYS A 59 20.87 52.74 13.24
C LYS A 59 21.08 51.32 13.76
N GLU A 60 22.05 51.09 14.63
CA GLU A 60 22.29 49.78 15.26
C GLU A 60 21.04 49.29 16.01
N ILE A 61 20.42 50.16 16.82
CA ILE A 61 19.19 49.86 17.56
C ILE A 61 18.03 49.56 16.59
N ALA A 62 17.90 50.31 15.50
CA ALA A 62 16.87 50.06 14.50
C ALA A 62 17.03 48.67 13.85
N VAL A 63 18.26 48.27 13.52
CA VAL A 63 18.54 46.91 13.00
C VAL A 63 18.15 45.85 14.02
N ILE A 64 18.58 45.99 15.29
CA ILE A 64 18.23 45.04 16.35
C ILE A 64 16.71 44.95 16.53
N ARG A 65 16.00 46.09 16.51
CA ARG A 65 14.54 46.15 16.60
C ARG A 65 13.88 45.34 15.48
N THR A 66 14.32 45.53 14.24
CA THR A 66 13.78 44.81 13.08
C THR A 66 14.04 43.31 13.17
N VAL A 67 15.22 42.90 13.65
CA VAL A 67 15.53 41.48 13.88
C VAL A 67 14.59 40.89 14.93
N CYS A 68 14.45 41.52 16.11
CA CYS A 68 13.57 41.04 17.17
C CYS A 68 12.10 40.97 16.71
N GLN A 69 11.62 41.97 15.95
CA GLN A 69 10.28 41.96 15.36
C GLN A 69 10.07 40.79 14.39
N THR A 70 11.07 40.54 13.54
CA THR A 70 11.00 39.47 12.54
C THR A 70 11.00 38.10 13.20
N GLU A 71 11.88 37.85 14.17
CA GLU A 71 11.94 36.57 14.85
C GLU A 71 10.70 36.33 15.73
N ALA A 72 10.22 37.36 16.43
CA ALA A 72 8.98 37.25 17.20
C ALA A 72 7.76 36.97 16.30
N ALA A 73 7.70 37.55 15.10
CA ALA A 73 6.60 37.34 14.16
C ALA A 73 6.60 35.94 13.51
N ARG A 74 7.74 35.24 13.48
CA ARG A 74 7.82 33.85 12.99
C ARG A 74 7.27 32.83 13.97
N LEU A 75 7.16 33.19 15.25
CA LEU A 75 6.68 32.29 16.29
C LEU A 75 5.16 32.11 16.15
N VAL A 76 4.76 30.86 15.95
CA VAL A 76 3.35 30.46 15.93
C VAL A 76 2.98 29.97 17.32
N LEU A 77 2.16 30.76 18.02
CA LEU A 77 1.61 30.37 19.30
C LEU A 77 0.36 29.49 19.08
N PRO A 78 0.11 28.47 19.92
CA PRO A 78 -1.04 27.60 19.78
C PRO A 78 -2.36 28.40 19.75
N GLU A 79 -3.27 28.07 18.83
CA GLU A 79 -4.47 28.88 18.56
C GLU A 79 -5.72 28.48 19.39
N SER A 80 -5.74 27.30 20.04
CA SER A 80 -6.99 26.78 20.64
C SER A 80 -6.88 26.21 22.05
N ALA A 81 -7.99 26.29 22.77
CA ALA A 81 -8.27 25.60 24.04
C ALA A 81 -8.18 24.07 23.95
N ASN A 82 -8.22 23.49 22.74
CA ASN A 82 -8.07 22.05 22.52
C ASN A 82 -6.61 21.61 22.33
N SER A 83 -5.69 22.58 22.15
CA SER A 83 -4.26 22.32 21.91
C SER A 83 -3.38 22.64 23.11
N VAL A 84 -3.97 23.19 24.17
CA VAL A 84 -3.27 23.73 25.34
C VAL A 84 -4.09 23.35 26.57
N SER A 85 -3.44 22.84 27.61
CA SER A 85 -4.06 22.59 28.91
C SER A 85 -4.65 23.87 29.50
N GLU A 86 -5.72 23.77 30.31
CA GLU A 86 -6.32 24.91 31.05
C GLU A 86 -5.26 25.70 31.85
N LYS A 87 -4.16 25.07 32.25
CA LYS A 87 -3.05 25.70 32.98
C LYS A 87 -2.13 26.58 32.12
N SER A 88 -2.18 26.42 30.80
CA SER A 88 -1.25 27.05 29.86
C SER A 88 -1.93 28.11 28.98
N GLU A 89 -3.26 28.23 29.04
CA GLU A 89 -4.02 29.27 28.33
C GLU A 89 -3.61 30.70 28.74
N ASP A 90 -3.51 30.97 30.05
CA ASP A 90 -3.10 32.27 30.60
C ASP A 90 -1.69 32.67 30.13
N LEU A 91 -0.81 31.67 29.99
CA LEU A 91 0.57 31.86 29.55
C LEU A 91 0.65 32.16 28.04
N VAL A 92 -0.13 31.44 27.23
CA VAL A 92 -0.24 31.67 25.78
C VAL A 92 -0.84 33.05 25.49
N GLU A 93 -1.87 33.46 26.22
CA GLU A 93 -2.49 34.78 26.04
C GLU A 93 -1.53 35.91 26.44
N SER A 94 -0.80 35.74 27.55
CA SER A 94 0.28 36.64 27.94
C SER A 94 1.36 36.76 26.86
N LEU A 95 1.76 35.64 26.25
CA LEU A 95 2.74 35.61 25.16
C LEU A 95 2.23 36.33 23.89
N ARG A 96 0.94 36.23 23.55
CA ARG A 96 0.35 36.97 22.42
C ARG A 96 0.40 38.47 22.64
N ILE A 97 0.08 38.94 23.85
CA ILE A 97 0.15 40.36 24.21
C ILE A 97 1.59 40.87 24.08
N LEU A 98 2.56 40.10 24.59
CA LEU A 98 3.99 40.42 24.51
C LEU A 98 4.50 40.40 23.05
N GLN A 99 4.10 39.41 22.25
CA GLN A 99 4.41 39.34 20.82
C GLN A 99 3.89 40.56 20.05
N LYS A 100 2.67 41.02 20.35
CA LYS A 100 2.11 42.25 19.78
C LYS A 100 2.89 43.49 20.19
N ASN A 101 3.29 43.59 21.45
CA ASN A 101 4.12 44.70 21.94
C ASN A 101 5.49 44.75 21.23
N ILE A 102 6.10 43.59 20.96
CA ILE A 102 7.35 43.48 20.19
C ILE A 102 7.12 43.94 18.75
N ALA A 103 6.01 43.53 18.11
CA ALA A 103 5.63 43.98 16.78
C ALA A 103 5.47 45.51 16.70
N GLU A 104 4.89 46.13 17.73
CA GLU A 104 4.79 47.60 17.88
C GLU A 104 6.14 48.30 18.18
N GLY A 105 7.23 47.54 18.35
CA GLY A 105 8.58 48.06 18.55
C GLY A 105 8.95 48.30 20.02
N LYS A 106 8.18 47.81 20.99
CA LYS A 106 8.55 47.83 22.41
C LYS A 106 9.49 46.67 22.69
N ILE A 107 10.81 46.92 22.73
CA ILE A 107 11.82 45.87 22.94
C ILE A 107 12.04 45.56 24.43
N ALA A 108 11.61 46.45 25.34
CA ALA A 108 11.78 46.26 26.78
C ALA A 108 11.02 45.05 27.36
N VAL A 109 10.08 44.47 26.58
CA VAL A 109 9.31 43.28 26.99
C VAL A 109 9.93 41.97 26.50
N LEU A 110 11.11 42.01 25.84
CA LEU A 110 11.72 40.82 25.24
C LEU A 110 12.18 39.80 26.29
N GLU A 111 12.70 40.26 27.43
CA GLU A 111 13.12 39.38 28.54
C GLU A 111 11.93 38.61 29.11
N GLU A 112 10.84 39.31 29.44
CA GLU A 112 9.60 38.70 29.92
C GLU A 112 8.99 37.75 28.87
N PHE A 113 9.08 38.11 27.58
CA PHE A 113 8.62 37.26 26.49
C PHE A 113 9.39 35.94 26.44
N VAL A 114 10.73 35.98 26.48
CA VAL A 114 11.57 34.77 26.45
C VAL A 114 11.33 33.89 27.68
N GLU A 115 11.27 34.47 28.88
CA GLU A 115 11.00 33.70 30.12
C GLU A 115 9.67 32.95 30.05
N LYS A 116 8.60 33.60 29.58
CA LYS A 116 7.30 32.95 29.42
C LYS A 116 7.29 31.90 28.31
N LEU A 117 8.11 32.09 27.27
CA LEU A 117 8.22 31.15 26.16
C LEU A 117 8.96 29.88 26.58
N ASP A 118 10.01 30.02 27.39
CA ASP A 118 10.71 28.90 28.01
C ASP A 118 9.77 28.11 28.93
N ALA A 119 9.00 28.81 29.78
CA ALA A 119 8.00 28.18 30.65
C ALA A 119 6.94 27.40 29.85
N LEU A 120 6.44 27.97 28.74
CA LEU A 120 5.49 27.28 27.87
C LEU A 120 6.14 26.04 27.21
N THR A 121 7.39 26.16 26.78
CA THR A 121 8.13 25.07 26.14
C THR A 121 8.34 23.90 27.10
N ASP A 122 8.66 24.18 28.36
CA ASP A 122 8.83 23.14 29.38
C ASP A 122 7.50 22.46 29.75
N GLN A 123 6.41 23.23 29.87
CA GLN A 123 5.06 22.66 30.06
C GLN A 123 4.67 21.74 28.90
N MET A 124 4.84 22.19 27.66
CA MET A 124 4.52 21.38 26.48
C MET A 124 5.38 20.11 26.38
N ARG A 125 6.63 20.15 26.81
CA ARG A 125 7.50 18.96 26.88
C ARG A 125 7.00 17.96 27.91
N GLU A 126 6.58 18.43 29.08
CA GLU A 126 6.05 17.58 30.15
C GLU A 126 4.72 16.93 29.73
N GLU A 127 3.83 17.71 29.11
CA GLU A 127 2.56 17.21 28.56
C GLU A 127 2.78 16.19 27.45
N ALA A 128 3.70 16.46 26.51
CA ALA A 128 4.05 15.50 25.46
C ALA A 128 4.60 14.19 26.04
N LYS A 129 5.41 14.26 27.10
CA LYS A 129 5.94 13.09 27.80
C LYS A 129 4.83 12.29 28.48
N ASN A 130 3.91 12.96 29.17
CA ASN A 130 2.78 12.32 29.84
C ASN A 130 1.84 11.66 28.83
N ALA A 131 1.48 12.36 27.75
CA ALA A 131 0.66 11.83 26.66
C ALA A 131 1.32 10.61 25.98
N SER A 132 2.65 10.64 25.79
CA SER A 132 3.40 9.50 25.27
C SER A 132 3.34 8.29 26.20
N GLN A 133 3.49 8.50 27.51
CA GLN A 133 3.41 7.42 28.51
C GLN A 133 1.99 6.84 28.61
N GLU A 134 0.96 7.67 28.52
CA GLU A 134 -0.43 7.21 28.48
C GLU A 134 -0.72 6.41 27.21
N ALA A 135 -0.22 6.86 26.04
CA ALA A 135 -0.34 6.12 24.80
C ALA A 135 0.37 4.76 24.85
N GLU A 136 1.58 4.69 25.43
CA GLU A 136 2.31 3.43 25.62
C GLU A 136 1.57 2.46 26.55
N LYS A 137 1.01 2.95 27.66
CA LYS A 137 0.19 2.13 28.56
C LYS A 137 -1.07 1.62 27.87
N ALA A 138 -1.80 2.50 27.18
CA ALA A 138 -3.01 2.12 26.45
C ALA A 138 -2.71 1.11 25.34
N GLN A 139 -1.55 1.24 24.68
CA GLN A 139 -1.09 0.27 23.68
C GLN A 139 -0.78 -1.09 24.33
N ALA A 140 -0.07 -1.12 25.45
CA ALA A 140 0.23 -2.34 26.18
C ALA A 140 -1.05 -3.06 26.66
N ASP A 141 -2.02 -2.31 27.20
CA ASP A 141 -3.30 -2.86 27.64
C ASP A 141 -4.09 -3.46 26.46
N ARG A 142 -4.09 -2.77 25.31
CA ARG A 142 -4.74 -3.25 24.09
C ARG A 142 -4.10 -4.54 23.57
N ASP A 143 -2.77 -4.60 23.57
CA ASP A 143 -2.04 -5.77 23.09
C ASP A 143 -2.26 -6.97 24.04
N ALA A 144 -2.24 -6.76 25.36
CA ALA A 144 -2.58 -7.78 26.34
C ALA A 144 -4.03 -8.29 26.19
N ALA A 145 -5.00 -7.40 25.97
CA ALA A 145 -6.39 -7.79 25.73
C ALA A 145 -6.56 -8.59 24.43
N ARG A 146 -5.81 -8.24 23.38
CA ARG A 146 -5.80 -8.97 22.11
C ARG A 146 -5.23 -10.38 22.26
N ASP A 147 -4.12 -10.51 22.99
CA ASP A 147 -3.49 -11.81 23.23
C ASP A 147 -4.40 -12.71 24.08
N ALA A 148 -5.03 -12.17 25.13
CA ALA A 148 -6.01 -12.90 25.94
C ALA A 148 -7.23 -13.37 25.11
N LEU A 149 -7.70 -12.55 24.16
CA LEU A 149 -8.77 -12.94 23.24
C LEU A 149 -8.33 -14.10 22.33
N ALA A 150 -7.13 -14.02 21.76
CA ALA A 150 -6.59 -15.06 20.88
C ALA A 150 -6.39 -16.39 21.63
N GLU A 151 -5.91 -16.34 22.87
CA GLU A 151 -5.81 -17.51 23.74
C GLU A 151 -7.20 -18.10 24.04
N GLY A 152 -8.19 -17.25 24.35
CA GLY A 152 -9.57 -17.67 24.58
C GLY A 152 -10.21 -18.36 23.36
N GLU A 153 -9.99 -17.82 22.16
CA GLU A 153 -10.46 -18.43 20.91
C GLU A 153 -9.80 -19.78 20.63
N ASN A 154 -8.50 -19.90 20.89
CA ASN A 154 -7.78 -21.16 20.75
C ASN A 154 -8.26 -22.20 21.77
N LEU A 155 -8.49 -21.77 23.01
CA LEU A 155 -9.04 -22.63 24.06
C LEU A 155 -10.41 -23.19 23.65
N LEU A 156 -11.31 -22.35 23.12
CA LEU A 156 -12.62 -22.77 22.63
C LEU A 156 -12.51 -23.85 21.54
N LYS A 157 -11.60 -23.69 20.57
CA LYS A 157 -11.35 -24.70 19.53
C LYS A 157 -10.88 -26.03 20.12
N ILE A 158 -9.96 -25.98 21.10
CA ILE A 158 -9.46 -27.18 21.78
C ILE A 158 -10.59 -27.88 22.57
N PHE A 159 -11.45 -27.13 23.26
CA PHE A 159 -12.59 -27.70 23.97
C PHE A 159 -13.60 -28.34 23.01
N GLU A 160 -13.85 -27.74 21.84
CA GLU A 160 -14.72 -28.32 20.83
C GLU A 160 -14.14 -29.62 20.26
N GLN A 161 -12.85 -29.66 19.96
CA GLN A 161 -12.14 -30.88 19.54
C GLN A 161 -12.24 -31.98 20.62
N LYS A 162 -12.00 -31.63 21.89
CA LYS A 162 -12.14 -32.57 23.02
C LYS A 162 -13.55 -33.11 23.13
N ARG A 163 -14.58 -32.27 22.93
CA ARG A 163 -15.98 -32.71 22.94
C ARG A 163 -16.26 -33.69 21.80
N ARG A 164 -15.88 -33.36 20.56
CA ARG A 164 -16.05 -34.25 19.40
C ARG A 164 -15.32 -35.58 19.58
N ALA A 165 -14.09 -35.55 20.07
CA ALA A 165 -13.31 -36.75 20.37
C ALA A 165 -13.98 -37.62 21.46
N SER A 166 -14.55 -36.99 22.49
CA SER A 166 -15.25 -37.68 23.57
C SER A 166 -16.55 -38.34 23.07
N GLU A 167 -17.31 -37.65 22.21
CA GLU A 167 -18.50 -38.20 21.56
C GLU A 167 -18.14 -39.39 20.67
N LYS A 168 -17.09 -39.27 19.84
CA LYS A 168 -16.61 -40.36 18.98
C LYS A 168 -16.13 -41.56 19.78
N ARG A 169 -15.39 -41.34 20.87
CA ARG A 169 -14.96 -42.42 21.79
C ARG A 169 -16.17 -43.16 22.36
N ARG A 170 -17.23 -42.45 22.74
CA ARG A 170 -18.48 -43.06 23.25
C ARG A 170 -19.16 -43.91 22.18
N GLU A 171 -19.21 -43.46 20.93
CA GLU A 171 -19.72 -44.28 19.82
C GLU A 171 -18.91 -45.55 19.61
N LEU A 172 -17.57 -45.43 19.56
CA LEU A 172 -16.68 -46.57 19.37
C LEU A 172 -16.80 -47.61 20.50
N LEU A 173 -17.00 -47.17 21.75
CA LEU A 173 -17.25 -48.08 22.87
C LEU A 173 -18.56 -48.86 22.71
N LYS A 174 -19.63 -48.23 22.19
CA LYS A 174 -20.88 -48.94 21.89
C LYS A 174 -20.70 -49.98 20.79
N HIS A 175 -19.97 -49.62 19.73
CA HIS A 175 -19.65 -50.56 18.65
C HIS A 175 -18.84 -51.75 19.16
N ARG A 176 -17.81 -51.50 19.99
CA ARG A 176 -17.01 -52.57 20.59
C ARG A 176 -17.86 -53.56 21.40
N GLN A 177 -18.75 -53.06 22.26
CA GLN A 177 -19.65 -53.93 23.04
C GLN A 177 -20.53 -54.81 22.14
N LYS A 178 -21.04 -54.24 21.04
CA LYS A 178 -21.83 -54.99 20.06
C LYS A 178 -20.99 -56.06 19.36
N THR A 179 -19.77 -55.73 18.92
CA THR A 179 -18.86 -56.68 18.28
C THR A 179 -18.46 -57.81 19.23
N GLU A 180 -18.18 -57.53 20.50
CA GLU A 180 -17.88 -58.56 21.51
C GLU A 180 -19.07 -59.52 21.72
N GLN A 181 -20.32 -59.01 21.69
CA GLN A 181 -21.51 -59.87 21.76
C GLN A 181 -21.70 -60.73 20.50
N GLU A 182 -21.45 -60.17 19.32
CA GLU A 182 -21.52 -60.88 18.04
C GLU A 182 -20.45 -61.99 17.96
N GLU A 183 -19.23 -61.74 18.44
CA GLU A 183 -18.16 -62.75 18.53
C GLU A 183 -18.54 -63.89 19.50
N GLN A 184 -19.09 -63.56 20.67
CA GLN A 184 -19.57 -64.59 21.60
C GLN A 184 -20.70 -65.44 21.01
N LEU A 185 -21.63 -64.83 20.26
CA LEU A 185 -22.69 -65.55 19.57
C LEU A 185 -22.12 -66.43 18.45
N ALA A 186 -21.16 -65.93 17.67
CA ALA A 186 -20.48 -66.71 16.64
C ALA A 186 -19.77 -67.94 17.24
N GLY A 187 -19.08 -67.78 18.38
CA GLY A 187 -18.48 -68.89 19.13
C GLY A 187 -19.52 -69.94 19.53
N LYS A 188 -20.63 -69.53 20.15
CA LYS A 188 -21.72 -70.45 20.52
C LYS A 188 -22.34 -71.18 19.33
N ILE A 189 -22.44 -70.53 18.18
CA ILE A 189 -22.95 -71.15 16.94
C ILE A 189 -21.98 -72.21 16.42
N LEU A 190 -20.67 -71.95 16.47
CA LEU A 190 -19.64 -72.92 16.09
C LEU A 190 -19.67 -74.14 17.03
N ASP A 191 -19.67 -73.91 18.34
CA ASP A 191 -19.77 -74.98 19.35
C ASP A 191 -21.03 -75.85 19.12
N ALA A 192 -22.17 -75.22 18.87
CA ALA A 192 -23.42 -75.93 18.59
C ALA A 192 -23.35 -76.78 17.30
N ARG A 193 -22.67 -76.29 16.25
CA ARG A 193 -22.47 -77.04 15.00
C ARG A 193 -21.55 -78.24 15.20
N GLU A 194 -20.49 -78.09 16.00
CA GLU A 194 -19.61 -79.21 16.34
C GLU A 194 -20.36 -80.31 17.10
N ILE A 195 -21.14 -79.92 18.12
CA ILE A 195 -21.98 -80.84 18.89
C ILE A 195 -23.01 -81.52 17.99
N ALA A 196 -23.68 -80.77 17.11
CA ALA A 196 -24.65 -81.33 16.17
C ALA A 196 -24.00 -82.39 15.25
N GLY A 197 -22.80 -82.12 14.73
CA GLY A 197 -22.07 -83.10 13.90
C GLY A 197 -21.71 -84.38 14.66
N VAL A 198 -21.31 -84.27 15.92
CA VAL A 198 -21.04 -85.45 16.77
C VAL A 198 -22.33 -86.19 17.10
N TRP A 199 -23.42 -85.49 17.37
CA TRP A 199 -24.73 -86.08 17.64
C TRP A 199 -25.24 -86.89 16.45
N THR A 200 -25.17 -86.35 15.23
CA THR A 200 -25.57 -87.08 14.02
C THR A 200 -24.79 -88.39 13.86
N ARG A 201 -23.46 -88.37 14.09
CA ARG A 201 -22.64 -89.60 14.05
C ARG A 201 -23.04 -90.62 15.11
N LEU A 202 -23.39 -90.17 16.32
CA LEU A 202 -23.88 -91.05 17.37
C LEU A 202 -25.23 -91.66 16.96
N GLU A 203 -26.14 -90.86 16.42
CA GLU A 203 -27.46 -91.29 15.96
C GLU A 203 -27.34 -92.33 14.83
N ASP A 204 -26.48 -92.09 13.84
CA ASP A 204 -26.16 -93.04 12.77
C ASP A 204 -25.59 -94.34 13.31
N SER A 205 -24.65 -94.26 14.27
CA SER A 205 -24.05 -95.44 14.92
C SER A 205 -25.07 -96.25 15.72
N VAL A 206 -25.97 -95.58 16.44
CA VAL A 206 -27.07 -96.22 17.17
C VAL A 206 -28.05 -96.90 16.19
N GLN A 207 -28.40 -96.25 15.09
CA GLN A 207 -29.23 -96.87 14.05
C GLN A 207 -28.55 -98.08 13.41
N ALA A 208 -27.26 -97.98 13.06
CA ALA A 208 -26.48 -99.09 12.52
C ALA A 208 -26.40 -100.27 13.51
N GLY A 209 -26.21 -99.97 14.80
CA GLY A 209 -26.24 -100.96 15.87
C GLY A 209 -27.60 -101.68 15.98
N ARG A 210 -28.71 -100.93 15.88
CA ARG A 210 -30.07 -101.51 15.86
C ARG A 210 -30.27 -102.43 14.65
N GLN A 211 -29.91 -101.98 13.45
CA GLN A 211 -30.03 -102.78 12.23
C GLN A 211 -29.16 -104.05 12.31
N THR A 212 -27.95 -103.95 12.84
CA THR A 212 -27.05 -105.09 13.02
C THR A 212 -27.63 -106.09 14.01
N LYS A 213 -28.22 -105.62 15.12
CA LYS A 213 -28.90 -106.48 16.10
C LYS A 213 -30.11 -107.20 15.50
N GLN A 214 -30.91 -106.49 14.68
CA GLN A 214 -32.05 -107.08 13.98
C GLN A 214 -31.61 -108.19 12.99
N LYS A 215 -30.56 -107.94 12.20
CA LYS A 215 -29.98 -108.96 11.30
C LYS A 215 -29.43 -110.17 12.05
N LEU A 216 -28.77 -109.95 13.19
CA LEU A 216 -28.28 -111.05 14.04
C LEU A 216 -29.44 -111.91 14.57
N GLU A 217 -30.57 -111.30 14.90
CA GLU A 217 -31.79 -111.99 15.35
C GLU A 217 -32.42 -112.81 14.21
N GLU A 218 -32.49 -112.25 13.00
CA GLU A 218 -32.93 -112.94 11.78
C GLU A 218 -32.02 -114.15 11.46
N ASP A 219 -30.71 -113.97 11.54
CA ASP A 219 -29.72 -115.02 11.30
C ASP A 219 -29.77 -116.11 12.38
N ARG A 220 -29.98 -115.74 13.66
CA ARG A 220 -30.21 -116.70 14.75
C ARG A 220 -31.46 -117.56 14.51
N GLN A 221 -32.52 -116.98 13.95
CA GLN A 221 -33.73 -117.73 13.59
C GLN A 221 -33.53 -118.61 12.34
N ARG A 222 -32.63 -118.24 11.42
CA ARG A 222 -32.28 -119.02 10.22
C ARG A 222 -31.34 -120.19 10.52
N LEU A 223 -30.43 -120.04 11.47
CA LEU A 223 -29.43 -121.05 11.89
C LEU A 223 -30.01 -122.45 12.13
N PRO A 224 -31.11 -122.64 12.89
CA PRO A 224 -31.68 -123.99 13.09
C PRO A 224 -32.31 -124.58 11.82
N LYS A 225 -32.81 -123.74 10.90
CA LYS A 225 -33.32 -124.20 9.59
C LYS A 225 -32.16 -124.65 8.69
N LEU A 226 -31.05 -123.92 8.69
CA LEU A 226 -29.84 -124.27 7.95
C LEU A 226 -29.15 -125.51 8.52
N ALA A 227 -29.13 -125.68 9.85
CA ALA A 227 -28.62 -126.89 10.50
C ALA A 227 -29.42 -128.15 10.11
N LYS A 228 -30.77 -128.07 10.08
CA LYS A 228 -31.62 -129.16 9.57
C LYS A 228 -31.41 -129.45 8.09
N LEU A 229 -31.17 -128.43 7.27
CA LEU A 229 -30.84 -128.59 5.85
C LEU A 229 -29.46 -129.23 5.64
N ALA A 230 -28.48 -128.92 6.50
CA ALA A 230 -27.15 -129.53 6.46
C ALA A 230 -27.16 -131.02 6.84
N GLU A 231 -27.98 -131.40 7.83
CA GLU A 231 -28.17 -132.80 8.25
C GLU A 231 -28.87 -133.64 7.16
N GLN A 232 -29.84 -133.04 6.45
CA GLN A 232 -30.49 -133.64 5.28
C GLN A 232 -29.58 -133.68 4.05
N ALA A 233 -28.64 -132.74 3.92
CA ALA A 233 -27.66 -132.72 2.84
C ALA A 233 -26.55 -133.78 3.04
N ALA A 234 -26.13 -134.05 4.28
CA ALA A 234 -25.14 -135.08 4.59
C ALA A 234 -25.58 -136.50 4.15
N TRP A 235 -26.86 -136.85 4.34
CA TRP A 235 -27.43 -138.13 3.86
C TRP A 235 -27.51 -138.24 2.33
N LYS A 236 -27.80 -137.13 1.64
CA LYS A 236 -27.84 -137.09 0.17
C LYS A 236 -26.44 -137.04 -0.47
N GLN A 237 -25.43 -136.58 0.27
CA GLN A 237 -24.04 -136.49 -0.16
C GLN A 237 -23.32 -137.85 -0.20
N GLU A 238 -23.69 -138.80 0.66
CA GLU A 238 -23.15 -140.18 0.63
C GLU A 238 -23.66 -140.98 -0.59
N ALA A 239 -24.87 -140.67 -1.08
CA ALA A 239 -25.47 -141.31 -2.25
C ALA A 239 -25.10 -140.64 -3.59
N ALA A 240 -24.78 -139.35 -3.60
CA ALA A 240 -24.40 -138.58 -4.81
C ALA A 240 -22.89 -138.60 -5.12
N LYS A 241 -22.08 -139.26 -4.29
CA LYS A 241 -20.61 -139.37 -4.44
C LYS A 241 -20.16 -140.32 -5.56
N LYS A 242 -21.07 -141.08 -6.18
CA LYS A 242 -20.78 -141.97 -7.32
C LYS A 242 -21.07 -141.38 -8.70
N ASP A 243 -21.81 -140.27 -8.79
CA ASP A 243 -22.24 -139.67 -10.07
C ASP A 243 -21.73 -138.23 -10.31
N MET A 244 -21.06 -137.60 -9.33
CA MET A 244 -20.58 -136.21 -9.41
C MET A 244 -19.09 -136.06 -9.78
N ASP A 245 -18.36 -137.17 -9.98
CA ASP A 245 -17.01 -137.15 -10.59
C ASP A 245 -17.05 -136.80 -12.10
N ALA A 246 -18.24 -136.66 -12.69
CA ALA A 246 -18.45 -136.37 -14.10
C ALA A 246 -18.92 -134.93 -14.43
N ALA A 247 -19.17 -134.04 -13.46
CA ALA A 247 -20.05 -132.88 -13.71
C ALA A 247 -19.50 -131.45 -13.54
N LEU A 248 -18.32 -131.15 -12.97
CA LEU A 248 -18.03 -129.74 -12.62
C LEU A 248 -16.63 -129.20 -12.97
N THR A 249 -16.06 -129.72 -14.04
CA THR A 249 -14.83 -129.24 -14.70
C THR A 249 -15.01 -127.89 -15.44
N ASN A 250 -16.14 -127.18 -15.33
CA ASN A 250 -16.42 -125.95 -16.11
C ASN A 250 -17.03 -124.75 -15.35
N TYR A 251 -17.24 -124.82 -14.03
CA TYR A 251 -17.95 -123.74 -13.29
C TYR A 251 -17.04 -122.81 -12.46
N SER A 252 -15.80 -123.20 -12.16
CA SER A 252 -14.90 -122.48 -11.23
C SER A 252 -14.07 -121.35 -11.86
N GLN A 253 -14.02 -121.21 -13.19
CA GLN A 253 -13.13 -120.24 -13.84
C GLN A 253 -13.77 -118.87 -14.14
N THR A 254 -15.09 -118.72 -13.99
CA THR A 254 -15.80 -117.50 -14.44
C THR A 254 -16.25 -116.57 -13.30
N MET A 255 -16.40 -117.07 -12.05
CA MET A 255 -16.93 -116.28 -10.93
C MET A 255 -15.91 -115.40 -10.20
N GLU A 256 -14.61 -115.71 -10.26
CA GLU A 256 -13.55 -114.92 -9.60
C GLU A 256 -13.24 -113.62 -10.37
N ARG A 257 -13.41 -113.63 -11.70
CA ARG A 257 -13.10 -112.48 -12.58
C ARG A 257 -14.13 -111.35 -12.48
N VAL A 258 -15.40 -111.65 -12.19
CA VAL A 258 -16.46 -110.63 -12.08
C VAL A 258 -16.38 -109.86 -10.75
N ARG A 259 -15.90 -110.51 -9.67
CA ARG A 259 -15.87 -109.91 -8.33
C ARG A 259 -14.79 -108.83 -8.14
N LYS A 260 -13.66 -108.93 -8.85
CA LYS A 260 -12.60 -107.91 -8.81
C LYS A 260 -12.89 -106.69 -9.70
N SER A 261 -13.68 -106.86 -10.76
CA SER A 261 -14.06 -105.75 -11.66
C SER A 261 -15.13 -104.84 -11.07
N LEU A 262 -16.06 -105.36 -10.26
CA LEU A 262 -17.08 -104.54 -9.58
C LEU A 262 -16.51 -103.65 -8.46
N ASP A 263 -15.47 -104.11 -7.76
CA ASP A 263 -14.83 -103.36 -6.67
C ASP A 263 -13.97 -102.20 -7.20
N ALA A 264 -13.42 -102.32 -8.41
CA ALA A 264 -12.70 -101.26 -9.10
C ALA A 264 -13.66 -100.17 -9.63
N ILE A 265 -14.79 -100.56 -10.21
CA ILE A 265 -15.81 -99.61 -10.74
C ILE A 265 -16.43 -98.77 -9.61
N SER A 266 -16.69 -99.34 -8.42
CA SER A 266 -17.25 -98.57 -7.29
C SER A 266 -16.26 -97.54 -6.69
N ARG A 267 -14.95 -97.78 -6.82
CA ARG A 267 -13.90 -96.83 -6.39
C ARG A 267 -13.71 -95.72 -7.41
N GLU A 268 -13.87 -96.04 -8.69
CA GLU A 268 -13.81 -95.08 -9.80
C GLU A 268 -15.03 -94.13 -9.78
N GLU A 269 -16.24 -94.62 -9.49
CA GLU A 269 -17.43 -93.76 -9.31
C GLU A 269 -17.33 -92.81 -8.11
N LYS A 270 -16.75 -93.26 -6.99
CA LYS A 270 -16.53 -92.40 -5.81
C LYS A 270 -15.44 -91.37 -6.05
N ALA A 271 -14.37 -91.75 -6.75
CA ALA A 271 -13.31 -90.83 -7.14
C ALA A 271 -13.82 -89.79 -8.15
N GLN A 272 -14.66 -90.18 -9.11
CA GLN A 272 -15.25 -89.28 -10.10
C GLN A 272 -16.18 -88.25 -9.46
N LYS A 273 -17.05 -88.66 -8.52
CA LYS A 273 -17.90 -87.71 -7.76
C LYS A 273 -17.07 -86.70 -6.96
N LEU A 274 -15.99 -87.14 -6.32
CA LEU A 274 -15.10 -86.25 -5.59
C LEU A 274 -14.36 -85.29 -6.53
N LEU A 275 -14.03 -85.74 -7.74
CA LEU A 275 -13.35 -84.94 -8.76
C LEU A 275 -14.28 -83.88 -9.36
N ASP A 276 -15.54 -84.24 -9.58
CA ASP A 276 -16.59 -83.32 -10.06
C ASP A 276 -16.89 -82.24 -8.97
N GLU A 277 -17.03 -82.62 -7.70
CA GLU A 277 -17.19 -81.69 -6.57
C GLU A 277 -15.99 -80.73 -6.44
N LYS A 278 -14.77 -81.25 -6.56
CA LYS A 278 -13.55 -80.42 -6.50
C LYS A 278 -13.37 -79.55 -7.74
N GLN A 279 -13.85 -79.97 -8.91
CA GLN A 279 -13.87 -79.14 -10.11
C GLN A 279 -14.91 -78.03 -10.03
N GLU A 280 -16.07 -78.26 -9.40
CA GLU A 280 -17.03 -77.19 -9.13
C GLU A 280 -16.48 -76.15 -8.13
N GLU A 281 -15.85 -76.58 -7.04
CA GLU A 281 -15.15 -75.67 -6.10
C GLU A 281 -14.05 -74.87 -6.81
N LEU A 282 -13.23 -75.53 -7.64
CA LEU A 282 -12.13 -74.88 -8.35
C LEU A 282 -12.62 -73.89 -9.41
N ASN A 283 -13.76 -74.16 -10.05
CA ASN A 283 -14.43 -73.22 -10.95
C ASN A 283 -15.03 -72.02 -10.21
N LEU A 284 -15.55 -72.22 -8.99
CA LEU A 284 -16.04 -71.14 -8.14
C LEU A 284 -14.90 -70.22 -7.70
N PHE A 285 -13.77 -70.80 -7.26
CA PHE A 285 -12.56 -70.04 -6.89
C PHE A 285 -11.96 -69.30 -8.08
N ARG A 286 -11.92 -69.90 -9.28
CA ARG A 286 -11.47 -69.21 -10.50
C ARG A 286 -12.36 -68.03 -10.87
N LYS A 287 -13.69 -68.15 -10.73
CA LYS A 287 -14.62 -67.02 -10.93
C LYS A 287 -14.36 -65.90 -9.92
N MET A 288 -14.16 -66.24 -8.65
CA MET A 288 -13.83 -65.26 -7.60
C MET A 288 -12.49 -64.57 -7.89
N GLU A 289 -11.44 -65.31 -8.25
CA GLU A 289 -10.14 -64.76 -8.64
C GLU A 289 -10.28 -63.81 -9.83
N GLN A 290 -11.04 -64.20 -10.86
CA GLN A 290 -11.26 -63.38 -12.04
C GLN A 290 -12.03 -62.08 -11.72
N THR A 291 -13.03 -62.13 -10.83
CA THR A 291 -13.73 -60.92 -10.35
C THR A 291 -12.87 -60.02 -9.48
N GLN A 292 -11.97 -60.59 -8.66
CA GLN A 292 -11.04 -59.78 -7.87
C GLN A 292 -9.96 -59.13 -8.75
N ARG A 293 -9.54 -59.83 -9.82
CA ARG A 293 -8.57 -59.32 -10.78
C ARG A 293 -9.15 -58.18 -11.62
N SER A 294 -10.41 -58.28 -12.06
CA SER A 294 -11.09 -57.16 -12.76
C SER A 294 -11.30 -55.96 -11.84
N LEU A 295 -11.66 -56.18 -10.57
CA LEU A 295 -11.81 -55.09 -9.59
C LEU A 295 -10.46 -54.40 -9.31
N LEU A 296 -9.35 -55.14 -9.25
CA LEU A 296 -8.01 -54.57 -9.10
C LEU A 296 -7.57 -53.76 -10.33
N GLU A 297 -7.92 -54.20 -11.54
CA GLU A 297 -7.67 -53.44 -12.76
C GLU A 297 -8.50 -52.14 -12.81
N GLU A 298 -9.79 -52.19 -12.45
CA GLU A 298 -10.65 -51.00 -12.35
C GLU A 298 -10.12 -50.00 -11.30
N LEU A 299 -9.77 -50.47 -10.10
CA LEU A 299 -9.19 -49.64 -9.05
C LEU A 299 -7.84 -49.04 -9.48
N GLY A 300 -7.02 -49.79 -10.23
CA GLY A 300 -5.76 -49.31 -10.78
C GLY A 300 -5.93 -48.23 -11.85
N GLU A 301 -6.97 -48.32 -12.69
CA GLU A 301 -7.32 -47.27 -13.64
C GLU A 301 -7.88 -46.02 -12.95
N GLU A 302 -8.72 -46.19 -11.91
CA GLU A 302 -9.21 -45.08 -11.10
C GLU A 302 -8.08 -44.37 -10.33
N GLU A 303 -7.13 -45.13 -9.78
CA GLU A 303 -5.95 -44.58 -9.11
C GLU A 303 -5.08 -43.77 -10.09
N LYS A 304 -4.89 -44.26 -11.32
CA LYS A 304 -4.17 -43.51 -12.38
C LYS A 304 -4.91 -42.22 -12.76
N LYS A 305 -6.23 -42.27 -12.93
CA LYS A 305 -7.05 -41.07 -13.22
C LYS A 305 -6.95 -40.05 -12.09
N ARG A 306 -7.06 -40.49 -10.83
CA ARG A 306 -6.92 -39.61 -9.65
C ARG A 306 -5.51 -39.06 -9.48
N LYS A 307 -4.46 -39.84 -9.75
CA LYS A 307 -3.07 -39.36 -9.74
C LYS A 307 -2.82 -38.30 -10.82
N LEU A 308 -3.36 -38.50 -12.03
CA LEU A 308 -3.26 -37.51 -13.10
C LEU A 308 -4.02 -36.23 -12.73
N GLU A 309 -5.21 -36.35 -12.14
CA GLU A 309 -6.01 -35.21 -11.66
C GLU A 309 -5.27 -34.46 -10.54
N ILE A 310 -4.73 -35.15 -9.52
CA ILE A 310 -3.91 -34.54 -8.45
C ILE A 310 -2.68 -33.81 -9.03
N SER A 311 -1.98 -34.38 -10.01
CA SER A 311 -0.81 -33.73 -10.64
C SER A 311 -1.16 -32.47 -11.45
N ARG A 312 -2.34 -32.44 -12.10
CA ARG A 312 -2.85 -31.24 -12.79
C ARG A 312 -3.22 -30.14 -11.78
N LEU A 313 -3.75 -30.55 -10.63
CA LEU A 313 -4.26 -29.69 -9.58
C LEU A 313 -3.16 -29.15 -8.65
N SER A 314 -2.06 -29.89 -8.43
CA SER A 314 -0.98 -29.50 -7.52
C SER A 314 -0.15 -28.28 -7.97
N GLY A 315 -0.33 -27.81 -9.21
CA GLY A 315 0.27 -26.57 -9.70
C GLY A 315 -0.72 -25.43 -9.93
N ALA A 316 -2.02 -25.65 -9.67
CA ALA A 316 -3.06 -24.64 -9.88
C ALA A 316 -2.97 -23.51 -8.83
N GLU A 317 -2.63 -23.85 -7.59
CA GLU A 317 -2.43 -22.86 -6.52
C GLU A 317 -1.21 -21.98 -6.77
N ASP A 318 -0.09 -22.57 -7.19
CA ASP A 318 1.13 -21.83 -7.56
C ASP A 318 0.90 -20.90 -8.75
N ARG A 319 0.24 -21.38 -9.82
CA ARG A 319 -0.13 -20.54 -10.98
C ARG A 319 -1.07 -19.42 -10.56
N ALA A 320 -2.03 -19.68 -9.68
CA ALA A 320 -2.95 -18.66 -9.18
C ALA A 320 -2.26 -17.62 -8.29
N ALA A 321 -1.29 -18.03 -7.47
CA ALA A 321 -0.46 -17.13 -6.67
C ALA A 321 0.42 -16.24 -7.56
N GLU A 322 1.10 -16.82 -8.55
CA GLU A 322 1.93 -16.09 -9.50
C GLU A 322 1.10 -15.11 -10.35
N CYS A 323 -0.09 -15.51 -10.80
CA CYS A 323 -1.03 -14.61 -11.47
C CYS A 323 -1.40 -13.41 -10.59
N ARG A 324 -1.67 -13.65 -9.30
CA ARG A 324 -2.09 -12.60 -8.36
C ARG A 324 -0.97 -11.57 -8.17
N ILE A 325 0.28 -12.03 -8.03
CA ILE A 325 1.46 -11.16 -7.94
C ILE A 325 1.61 -10.32 -9.22
N ARG A 326 1.56 -10.95 -10.41
CA ARG A 326 1.65 -10.22 -11.69
C ARG A 326 0.53 -9.22 -11.90
N MET A 327 -0.67 -9.51 -11.38
CA MET A 327 -1.81 -8.59 -11.46
C MET A 327 -1.64 -7.37 -10.59
N ASP A 328 -1.19 -7.55 -9.34
CA ASP A 328 -0.99 -6.45 -8.41
C ASP A 328 0.15 -5.53 -8.89
N ASP A 329 1.21 -6.10 -9.45
CA ASP A 329 2.28 -5.38 -10.17
C ASP A 329 1.72 -4.56 -11.35
N ARG A 330 0.87 -5.19 -12.20
CA ARG A 330 0.27 -4.51 -13.36
C ARG A 330 -0.72 -3.40 -12.97
N LYS A 331 -1.48 -3.59 -11.89
CA LYS A 331 -2.38 -2.55 -11.35
C LYS A 331 -1.58 -1.35 -10.86
N LEU A 332 -0.48 -1.59 -10.15
CA LEU A 332 0.39 -0.53 -9.66
C LEU A 332 1.00 0.24 -10.83
N LEU A 333 1.50 -0.46 -11.86
CA LEU A 333 2.05 0.17 -13.07
C LEU A 333 1.00 1.01 -13.81
N LEU A 334 -0.26 0.54 -13.90
CA LEU A 334 -1.34 1.29 -14.52
C LEU A 334 -1.67 2.57 -13.75
N ALA A 335 -1.69 2.50 -12.41
CA ALA A 335 -1.91 3.67 -11.55
C ALA A 335 -0.79 4.70 -11.69
N GLU A 336 0.47 4.27 -11.66
CA GLU A 336 1.63 5.15 -11.88
C GLU A 336 1.61 5.81 -13.26
N TYR A 337 1.19 5.07 -14.29
CA TYR A 337 1.07 5.59 -15.64
C TYR A 337 -0.08 6.60 -15.78
N GLN A 338 -1.21 6.40 -15.10
CA GLN A 338 -2.30 7.38 -15.04
C GLN A 338 -1.86 8.68 -14.35
N GLU A 339 -1.06 8.58 -13.28
CA GLU A 339 -0.49 9.74 -12.61
C GLU A 339 0.50 10.49 -13.52
N TYR A 340 1.32 9.77 -14.29
CA TYR A 340 2.17 10.37 -15.31
C TYR A 340 1.36 11.12 -16.38
N GLN A 341 0.28 10.53 -16.91
CA GLN A 341 -0.57 11.20 -17.90
C GLN A 341 -1.23 12.47 -17.36
N LYS A 342 -1.72 12.45 -16.12
CA LYS A 342 -2.25 13.65 -15.46
C LYS A 342 -1.18 14.72 -15.34
N ALA A 343 0.00 14.36 -14.84
CA ALA A 343 1.12 15.29 -14.68
C ALA A 343 1.60 15.85 -16.02
N GLU A 344 1.58 15.06 -17.10
CA GLU A 344 1.91 15.50 -18.46
C GLU A 344 0.88 16.51 -19.00
N LYS A 345 -0.41 16.24 -18.83
CA LYS A 345 -1.49 17.16 -19.22
C LYS A 345 -1.43 18.48 -18.45
N GLU A 346 -1.28 18.42 -17.12
CA GLU A 346 -1.17 19.61 -16.27
C GLU A 346 0.06 20.44 -16.62
N ALA A 347 1.20 19.81 -16.93
CA ALA A 347 2.39 20.51 -17.40
C ALA A 347 2.18 21.16 -18.77
N GLY A 348 1.44 20.51 -19.68
CA GLY A 348 1.06 21.06 -20.98
C GLY A 348 0.14 22.28 -20.85
N ASP A 349 -0.92 22.18 -20.04
CA ASP A 349 -1.85 23.28 -19.78
C ASP A 349 -1.14 24.47 -19.12
N GLN A 350 -0.24 24.20 -18.16
CA GLN A 350 0.52 25.25 -17.50
C GLN A 350 1.57 25.88 -18.42
N ARG A 351 2.15 25.12 -19.36
CA ARG A 351 3.07 25.66 -20.38
C ARG A 351 2.33 26.70 -21.23
N ARG A 352 1.13 26.36 -21.72
CA ARG A 352 0.31 27.28 -22.51
C ARG A 352 -0.01 28.56 -21.74
N LYS A 353 -0.42 28.45 -20.48
CA LYS A 353 -0.66 29.62 -19.61
C LYS A 353 0.60 30.48 -19.38
N ALA A 354 1.76 29.86 -19.22
CA ALA A 354 3.02 30.58 -19.06
C ALA A 354 3.41 31.32 -20.35
N GLU A 355 3.18 30.72 -21.52
CA GLU A 355 3.38 31.35 -22.83
C GLU A 355 2.41 32.53 -23.04
N GLU A 356 1.12 32.37 -22.73
CA GLU A 356 0.12 33.45 -22.77
C GLU A 356 0.51 34.62 -21.86
N CYS A 357 0.94 34.33 -20.62
CA CYS A 357 1.37 35.37 -19.68
C CYS A 357 2.65 36.08 -20.12
N ARG A 358 3.60 35.34 -20.72
CA ARG A 358 4.82 35.94 -21.31
C ARG A 358 4.51 36.82 -22.51
N ALA A 359 3.60 36.40 -23.38
CA ALA A 359 3.15 37.18 -24.53
C ALA A 359 2.44 38.47 -24.06
N ALA A 360 1.59 38.40 -23.04
CA ALA A 360 0.95 39.57 -22.44
C ALA A 360 1.98 40.55 -21.85
N TYR A 361 2.98 40.06 -21.11
CA TYR A 361 4.08 40.89 -20.60
C TYR A 361 4.87 41.56 -21.74
N ALA A 362 5.19 40.81 -22.81
CA ALA A 362 5.89 41.36 -23.97
C ALA A 362 5.07 42.50 -24.63
N GLY A 363 3.75 42.32 -24.78
CA GLY A 363 2.85 43.35 -25.31
C GLY A 363 2.80 44.62 -24.45
N PHE A 364 2.60 44.49 -23.13
CA PHE A 364 2.59 45.65 -22.22
C PHE A 364 3.95 46.34 -22.15
N ARG A 365 5.04 45.57 -22.21
CA ARG A 365 6.40 46.13 -22.28
C ARG A 365 6.60 46.97 -23.53
N GLU A 366 6.15 46.49 -24.69
CA GLU A 366 6.28 47.22 -25.96
C GLU A 366 5.47 48.52 -25.94
N GLN A 367 4.22 48.47 -25.43
CA GLN A 367 3.37 49.65 -25.24
C GLN A 367 4.01 50.67 -24.28
N TYR A 368 4.55 50.22 -23.15
CA TYR A 368 5.28 51.08 -22.21
C TYR A 368 6.51 51.71 -22.86
N GLU A 369 7.34 50.92 -23.57
CA GLU A 369 8.54 51.42 -24.24
C GLU A 369 8.22 52.43 -25.35
N GLN A 370 7.08 52.29 -26.02
CA GLN A 370 6.60 53.26 -27.00
C GLN A 370 6.10 54.54 -26.33
N GLN A 371 5.21 54.44 -25.34
CA GLN A 371 4.67 55.62 -24.62
C GLN A 371 5.78 56.39 -23.90
N ASN A 372 6.75 55.68 -23.30
CA ASN A 372 7.88 56.30 -22.62
C ASN A 372 8.75 57.11 -23.59
N ARG A 373 8.94 56.62 -24.82
CA ARG A 373 9.67 57.35 -25.87
C ARG A 373 8.94 58.62 -26.27
N GLU A 374 7.62 58.56 -26.45
CA GLU A 374 6.78 59.71 -26.80
C GLU A 374 6.75 60.75 -25.67
N TYR A 375 6.55 60.31 -24.43
CA TYR A 375 6.58 61.14 -23.22
C TYR A 375 7.93 61.82 -23.02
N GLU A 376 9.06 61.09 -23.12
CA GLU A 376 10.40 61.68 -22.96
C GLU A 376 10.72 62.68 -24.07
N ALA A 377 10.28 62.43 -25.31
CA ALA A 377 10.42 63.39 -26.41
C ALA A 377 9.62 64.68 -26.15
N MET A 378 8.38 64.55 -25.67
CA MET A 378 7.52 65.68 -25.31
C MET A 378 8.07 66.45 -24.10
N ARG A 379 8.56 65.73 -23.09
CA ARG A 379 9.17 66.30 -21.88
C ARG A 379 10.43 67.09 -22.18
N ARG A 380 11.31 66.57 -23.05
CA ARG A 380 12.49 67.31 -23.53
C ARG A 380 12.09 68.58 -24.27
N SER A 381 11.14 68.47 -25.19
CA SER A 381 10.63 69.62 -25.93
C SER A 381 10.04 70.69 -25.01
N PHE A 382 9.34 70.29 -23.93
CA PHE A 382 8.82 71.23 -22.93
C PHE A 382 9.93 71.89 -22.10
N LEU A 383 10.97 71.15 -21.70
CA LEU A 383 12.11 71.69 -20.97
C LEU A 383 12.92 72.68 -21.81
N ASP A 384 13.09 72.40 -23.11
CA ASP A 384 13.80 73.27 -24.04
C ASP A 384 13.08 74.61 -24.27
N GLU A 385 11.74 74.60 -24.18
CA GLU A 385 10.88 75.78 -24.36
C GLU A 385 10.57 76.52 -23.05
N GLN A 386 11.07 76.06 -21.91
CA GLN A 386 10.75 76.60 -20.58
C GLN A 386 11.11 78.10 -20.45
N ALA A 387 12.19 78.53 -21.09
CA ALA A 387 12.57 79.93 -21.19
C ALA A 387 11.56 80.77 -22.00
N GLY A 388 10.92 80.17 -23.03
CA GLY A 388 9.90 80.82 -23.83
C GLY A 388 8.55 80.94 -23.13
N PHE A 389 8.19 79.96 -22.29
CA PHE A 389 7.01 80.06 -21.41
C PHE A 389 7.17 81.18 -20.38
N LEU A 390 8.33 81.28 -19.73
CA LEU A 390 8.62 82.36 -18.77
C LEU A 390 8.69 83.74 -19.44
N ALA A 391 9.17 83.80 -20.69
CA ALA A 391 9.24 85.04 -21.46
C ALA A 391 7.85 85.62 -21.79
N ARG A 392 6.80 84.79 -21.89
CA ARG A 392 5.41 85.24 -22.12
C ARG A 392 4.79 85.97 -20.92
N GLU A 393 5.28 85.72 -19.71
CA GLU A 393 4.77 86.34 -18.47
C GLU A 393 5.49 87.66 -18.13
N LEU A 394 6.44 88.09 -18.97
CA LEU A 394 7.17 89.34 -18.77
C LEU A 394 6.29 90.55 -19.08
N VAL A 395 6.05 91.37 -18.06
CA VAL A 395 5.35 92.66 -18.20
C VAL A 395 6.39 93.78 -18.35
N PRO A 396 6.30 94.63 -19.39
CA PRO A 396 7.25 95.73 -19.59
C PRO A 396 7.37 96.64 -18.35
N GLY A 397 8.59 96.85 -17.87
CA GLY A 397 8.89 97.73 -16.73
C GLY A 397 8.86 97.09 -15.34
N MET A 398 8.34 95.86 -15.21
CA MET A 398 8.41 95.06 -13.97
C MET A 398 9.72 94.24 -13.94
N PRO A 399 10.37 94.07 -12.78
CA PRO A 399 11.56 93.24 -12.66
C PRO A 399 11.24 91.76 -12.89
N CYS A 400 12.00 91.12 -13.78
CA CYS A 400 11.87 89.70 -14.11
C CYS A 400 12.10 88.82 -12.86
N PRO A 401 11.23 87.82 -12.58
CA PRO A 401 11.34 86.98 -11.40
C PRO A 401 12.56 86.04 -11.40
N VAL A 402 13.21 85.82 -12.55
CA VAL A 402 14.39 84.94 -12.67
C VAL A 402 15.70 85.69 -12.51
N CYS A 403 15.83 86.89 -13.11
CA CYS A 403 17.10 87.63 -13.17
C CYS A 403 17.04 89.09 -12.65
N GLY A 404 15.84 89.61 -12.35
CA GLY A 404 15.63 90.96 -11.81
C GLY A 404 15.69 92.12 -12.83
N SER A 405 16.03 91.86 -14.10
CA SER A 405 16.05 92.89 -15.16
C SER A 405 14.65 93.40 -15.49
N ARG A 406 14.51 94.68 -15.84
CA ARG A 406 13.25 95.31 -16.29
C ARG A 406 13.11 95.35 -17.81
N GLU A 407 14.16 94.98 -18.53
CA GLU A 407 14.22 95.01 -20.00
C GLU A 407 14.74 93.67 -20.54
N HIS A 408 14.05 93.15 -21.56
CA HIS A 408 14.40 91.94 -22.31
C HIS A 408 14.22 92.21 -23.81
N PRO A 409 15.26 92.66 -24.53
CA PRO A 409 15.14 93.11 -25.91
C PRO A 409 14.92 91.99 -26.94
N HIS A 410 15.21 90.73 -26.60
CA HIS A 410 14.96 89.56 -27.44
C HIS A 410 14.34 88.43 -26.60
N PRO A 411 13.04 88.52 -26.25
CA PRO A 411 12.35 87.45 -25.55
C PRO A 411 12.37 86.16 -26.40
N ARG A 412 12.64 85.02 -25.76
CA ARG A 412 12.62 83.72 -26.44
C ARG A 412 11.19 83.40 -26.86
N GLU A 413 10.94 83.24 -28.15
CA GLU A 413 9.64 82.76 -28.64
C GLU A 413 9.59 81.24 -28.68
N ILE A 414 8.43 80.69 -28.32
CA ILE A 414 8.16 79.25 -28.39
C ILE A 414 7.99 78.85 -29.87
N ALA A 415 8.71 77.82 -30.32
CA ALA A 415 8.59 77.30 -31.68
C ALA A 415 7.13 76.84 -31.96
N GLU A 416 6.59 77.13 -33.15
CA GLU A 416 5.17 76.84 -33.46
C GLU A 416 4.78 75.38 -33.22
N LYS A 417 5.66 74.45 -33.58
CA LYS A 417 5.49 73.00 -33.36
C LYS A 417 5.35 72.59 -31.88
N ASN A 418 5.82 73.41 -30.94
CA ASN A 418 5.84 73.12 -29.51
C ASN A 418 4.80 73.94 -28.72
N ARG A 419 4.05 74.85 -29.37
CA ARG A 419 3.04 75.70 -28.71
C ARG A 419 1.89 74.92 -28.06
N GLY A 420 1.61 73.71 -28.54
CA GLY A 420 0.57 72.83 -28.01
C GLY A 420 0.99 71.99 -26.81
N ILE A 421 2.26 72.00 -26.40
CA ILE A 421 2.76 71.18 -25.29
C ILE A 421 2.55 71.94 -23.97
N THR A 422 1.47 71.62 -23.25
CA THR A 422 1.18 72.20 -21.93
C THR A 422 1.54 71.24 -20.79
N ARG A 423 1.66 71.80 -19.58
CA ARG A 423 1.89 71.00 -18.37
C ARG A 423 0.77 69.98 -18.13
N GLU A 424 -0.47 70.31 -18.46
CA GLU A 424 -1.61 69.39 -18.32
C GLU A 424 -1.52 68.20 -19.28
N ILE A 425 -1.01 68.40 -20.50
CA ILE A 425 -0.79 67.31 -21.47
C ILE A 425 0.33 66.41 -20.98
N LEU A 426 1.44 66.98 -20.48
CA LEU A 426 2.53 66.21 -19.87
C LEU A 426 2.08 65.40 -18.65
N ASP A 427 1.26 65.98 -17.78
CA ASP A 427 0.72 65.28 -16.62
C ASP A 427 -0.24 64.14 -17.03
N ARG A 428 -1.07 64.33 -18.08
CA ARG A 428 -1.91 63.27 -18.66
C ARG A 428 -1.09 62.13 -19.26
N GLU A 429 -0.08 62.46 -20.06
CA GLU A 429 0.83 61.50 -20.66
C GLU A 429 1.62 60.72 -19.61
N LYS A 430 2.04 61.41 -18.54
CA LYS A 430 2.67 60.76 -17.38
C LYS A 430 1.71 59.80 -16.67
N HIS A 431 0.45 60.18 -16.48
CA HIS A 431 -0.56 59.29 -15.90
C HIS A 431 -0.81 58.05 -16.77
N LEU A 432 -0.83 58.18 -18.10
CA LEU A 432 -0.92 57.06 -19.03
C LEU A 432 0.31 56.14 -18.91
N LEU A 433 1.50 56.74 -18.83
CA LEU A 433 2.77 56.02 -18.66
C LEU A 433 2.84 55.25 -17.33
N ASP A 434 2.42 55.87 -16.24
CA ASP A 434 2.36 55.25 -14.91
C ASP A 434 1.35 54.08 -14.90
N GLY A 435 0.20 54.24 -15.59
CA GLY A 435 -0.78 53.15 -15.76
C GLY A 435 -0.22 51.97 -16.57
N LEU A 436 0.48 52.23 -17.67
CA LEU A 436 1.15 51.19 -18.46
C LEU A 436 2.25 50.48 -17.66
N ARG A 437 2.98 51.23 -16.82
CA ARG A 437 3.99 50.67 -15.92
C ARG A 437 3.37 49.72 -14.90
N GLU A 438 2.25 50.11 -14.27
CA GLU A 438 1.54 49.22 -13.34
C GLU A 438 1.05 47.94 -14.03
N GLU A 439 0.48 48.03 -15.23
CA GLU A 439 0.05 46.84 -15.98
C GLU A 439 1.23 45.97 -16.42
N GLN A 440 2.36 46.57 -16.80
CA GLN A 440 3.60 45.84 -17.08
C GLN A 440 4.11 45.11 -15.83
N GLU A 441 4.15 45.76 -14.66
CA GLU A 441 4.59 45.15 -13.39
C GLU A 441 3.66 44.00 -12.98
N LYS A 442 2.33 44.16 -13.11
CA LYS A 442 1.34 43.10 -12.89
C LYS A 442 1.53 41.92 -13.86
N ALA A 443 1.74 42.21 -15.15
CA ALA A 443 1.97 41.17 -16.15
C ALA A 443 3.30 40.43 -15.92
N ALA A 444 4.36 41.13 -15.52
CA ALA A 444 5.64 40.54 -15.15
C ALA A 444 5.51 39.60 -13.93
N ALA A 445 4.78 40.03 -12.90
CA ALA A 445 4.49 39.20 -11.73
C ALA A 445 3.71 37.93 -12.10
N ARG A 446 2.67 38.06 -12.95
CA ARG A 446 1.90 36.91 -13.47
C ARG A 446 2.76 35.96 -14.30
N ALA A 447 3.62 36.47 -15.19
CA ALA A 447 4.52 35.64 -15.99
C ALA A 447 5.57 34.91 -15.14
N LYS A 448 6.11 35.56 -14.11
CA LYS A 448 7.05 34.95 -13.15
C LYS A 448 6.35 33.85 -12.34
N ALA A 449 5.17 34.11 -11.80
CA ALA A 449 4.38 33.12 -11.08
C ALA A 449 4.02 31.92 -11.97
N ALA A 450 3.54 32.18 -13.20
CA ALA A 450 3.18 31.12 -14.14
C ALA A 450 4.38 30.26 -14.54
N THR A 451 5.58 30.85 -14.66
CA THR A 451 6.84 30.14 -14.93
C THR A 451 7.26 29.29 -13.73
N GLY A 452 7.18 29.80 -12.50
CA GLY A 452 7.49 29.01 -11.30
C GLY A 452 6.57 27.79 -11.14
N VAL A 453 5.27 27.95 -11.39
CA VAL A 453 4.33 26.82 -11.39
C VAL A 453 4.63 25.84 -12.54
N LEU A 454 5.07 26.33 -13.70
CA LEU A 454 5.49 25.45 -14.81
C LEU A 454 6.70 24.58 -14.43
N GLU A 455 7.70 25.15 -13.79
CA GLU A 455 8.90 24.42 -13.33
C GLU A 455 8.53 23.31 -12.34
N GLU A 456 7.65 23.61 -11.37
CA GLU A 456 7.15 22.62 -10.42
C GLU A 456 6.40 21.48 -11.13
N LYS A 457 5.50 21.81 -12.07
CA LYS A 457 4.73 20.82 -12.82
C LYS A 457 5.60 19.98 -13.75
N GLN A 458 6.63 20.57 -14.37
CA GLN A 458 7.62 19.85 -15.17
C GLN A 458 8.49 18.92 -14.33
N HIS A 459 8.90 19.35 -13.13
CA HIS A 459 9.63 18.49 -12.21
C HIS A 459 8.78 17.28 -11.78
N ARG A 460 7.51 17.50 -11.43
CA ARG A 460 6.57 16.42 -11.11
C ARG A 460 6.34 15.47 -12.28
N ARG A 461 6.25 15.97 -13.52
CA ARG A 461 6.19 15.15 -14.74
C ARG A 461 7.45 14.30 -14.90
N SER A 462 8.64 14.85 -14.65
CA SER A 462 9.90 14.08 -14.71
C SER A 462 9.92 12.96 -13.68
N LEU A 463 9.60 13.26 -12.42
CA LEU A 463 9.56 12.27 -11.34
C LEU A 463 8.58 11.12 -11.62
N THR A 464 7.37 11.44 -12.10
CA THR A 464 6.37 10.42 -12.45
C THR A 464 6.79 9.60 -13.66
N ARG A 465 7.43 10.22 -14.67
CA ARG A 465 8.01 9.51 -15.81
C ARG A 465 9.11 8.54 -15.40
N ASP A 466 10.00 8.97 -14.52
CA ASP A 466 11.14 8.16 -14.07
C ASP A 466 10.67 6.98 -13.21
N LYS A 467 9.65 7.17 -12.35
CA LYS A 467 8.98 6.07 -11.63
C LYS A 467 8.41 5.02 -12.57
N VAL A 468 7.65 5.44 -13.58
CA VAL A 468 7.08 4.52 -14.59
C VAL A 468 8.19 3.77 -15.33
N LYS A 469 9.26 4.46 -15.74
CA LYS A 469 10.41 3.82 -16.40
C LYS A 469 11.10 2.80 -15.50
N GLU A 470 11.31 3.13 -14.23
CA GLU A 470 11.94 2.22 -13.27
C GLU A 470 11.09 0.96 -13.04
N HIS A 471 9.78 1.12 -12.95
CA HIS A 471 8.85 -0.01 -12.84
C HIS A 471 8.81 -0.88 -14.10
N LEU A 472 8.83 -0.26 -15.29
CA LEU A 472 8.98 -0.98 -16.57
C LEU A 472 10.30 -1.76 -16.67
N ASN A 473 11.38 -1.24 -16.08
CA ASN A 473 12.68 -1.92 -16.02
C ASN A 473 12.63 -3.15 -15.13
N ARG A 474 12.02 -3.03 -13.94
CA ARG A 474 11.90 -4.14 -12.97
C ARG A 474 10.98 -5.25 -13.47
N SER A 475 9.94 -4.90 -14.21
CA SER A 475 8.97 -5.86 -14.78
C SER A 475 9.44 -6.51 -16.10
N GLY A 476 10.65 -6.20 -16.59
CA GLY A 476 11.20 -6.77 -17.82
C GLY A 476 10.52 -6.29 -19.13
N PHE A 477 9.70 -5.24 -19.06
CA PHE A 477 8.90 -4.73 -20.19
C PHE A 477 9.64 -3.68 -21.05
N ARG A 478 10.87 -3.34 -20.67
CA ARG A 478 11.65 -2.20 -21.22
C ARG A 478 11.89 -2.28 -22.73
N GLN A 479 12.21 -3.47 -23.26
CA GLN A 479 12.57 -3.62 -24.68
C GLN A 479 11.43 -3.24 -25.64
N ARG A 480 10.15 -3.36 -25.21
CA ARG A 480 9.01 -2.88 -26.00
C ARG A 480 8.67 -1.43 -25.72
N ALA A 481 8.96 -0.92 -24.53
CA ALA A 481 8.52 0.41 -24.09
C ALA A 481 9.34 1.56 -24.70
N ASP A 482 10.62 1.34 -25.01
CA ASP A 482 11.49 2.36 -25.59
C ASP A 482 11.19 2.65 -27.08
N GLU A 483 10.40 1.78 -27.75
CA GLU A 483 10.01 1.90 -29.17
C GLU A 483 8.58 2.46 -29.37
N LEU A 484 7.81 2.63 -28.29
CA LEU A 484 6.39 2.99 -28.35
C LEU A 484 6.16 4.46 -27.99
N SER A 485 5.23 5.12 -28.71
CA SER A 485 4.72 6.42 -28.29
C SER A 485 4.02 6.32 -26.93
N PRO A 486 3.88 7.41 -26.17
CA PRO A 486 3.11 7.41 -24.93
C PRO A 486 1.70 6.83 -25.12
N GLU A 487 0.96 7.19 -26.19
CA GLU A 487 -0.37 6.61 -26.43
C GLU A 487 -0.33 5.11 -26.71
N GLN A 488 0.68 4.64 -27.45
CA GLN A 488 0.85 3.22 -27.75
C GLN A 488 1.20 2.42 -26.49
N LEU A 489 2.01 2.98 -25.60
CA LEU A 489 2.34 2.37 -24.30
C LEU A 489 1.10 2.26 -23.40
N HIS A 490 0.24 3.29 -23.39
CA HIS A 490 -1.01 3.27 -22.63
C HIS A 490 -1.95 2.16 -23.12
N SER A 491 -2.16 2.08 -24.44
CA SER A 491 -3.03 1.08 -25.04
C SER A 491 -2.52 -0.34 -24.79
N LEU A 492 -1.20 -0.54 -24.89
CA LEU A 492 -0.56 -1.82 -24.64
C LEU A 492 -0.66 -2.25 -23.15
N LEU A 493 -0.52 -1.29 -22.22
CA LEU A 493 -0.69 -1.54 -20.79
C LEU A 493 -2.14 -1.90 -20.44
N GLN A 494 -3.12 -1.23 -21.06
CA GLN A 494 -4.54 -1.55 -20.91
C GLN A 494 -4.90 -2.92 -21.49
N GLU A 495 -4.38 -3.25 -22.68
CA GLU A 495 -4.65 -4.51 -23.35
C GLU A 495 -4.07 -5.70 -22.56
N GLU A 496 -2.84 -5.56 -22.05
CA GLU A 496 -2.20 -6.56 -21.21
C GLU A 496 -2.89 -6.69 -19.83
N HIS A 497 -3.39 -5.58 -19.26
CA HIS A 497 -4.22 -5.65 -18.05
C HIS A 497 -5.53 -6.41 -18.31
N GLY A 498 -6.17 -6.17 -19.46
CA GLY A 498 -7.36 -6.91 -19.90
C GLY A 498 -7.08 -8.41 -20.08
N ARG A 499 -5.97 -8.77 -20.71
CA ARG A 499 -5.55 -10.18 -20.88
C ARG A 499 -5.30 -10.86 -19.53
N LEU A 500 -4.67 -10.17 -18.58
CA LEU A 500 -4.45 -10.69 -17.23
C LEU A 500 -5.75 -10.84 -16.42
N LEU A 501 -6.75 -9.98 -16.64
CA LEU A 501 -8.09 -10.12 -16.04
C LEU A 501 -8.82 -11.36 -16.56
N VAL A 502 -8.79 -11.60 -17.87
CA VAL A 502 -9.39 -12.81 -18.48
C VAL A 502 -8.70 -14.07 -17.97
N PHE A 503 -7.37 -14.06 -17.87
CA PHE A 503 -6.60 -15.18 -17.35
C PHE A 503 -6.87 -15.44 -15.85
N ARG A 504 -7.07 -14.39 -15.04
CA ARG A 504 -7.52 -14.53 -13.65
C ARG A 504 -8.87 -15.22 -13.57
N ASP A 505 -9.84 -14.79 -14.38
CA ASP A 505 -11.19 -15.34 -14.30
C ASP A 505 -11.19 -16.82 -14.67
N GLN A 506 -10.35 -17.23 -15.62
CA GLN A 506 -10.08 -18.63 -15.93
C GLN A 506 -9.45 -19.37 -14.73
N CYS A 507 -8.38 -18.85 -14.12
CA CYS A 507 -7.74 -19.46 -12.94
C CYS A 507 -8.69 -19.53 -11.72
N VAL A 508 -9.54 -18.53 -11.52
CA VAL A 508 -10.53 -18.50 -10.43
C VAL A 508 -11.66 -19.49 -10.68
N GLN A 509 -12.11 -19.63 -11.93
CA GLN A 509 -13.06 -20.70 -12.30
C GLN A 509 -12.47 -22.09 -12.05
N GLU A 510 -11.23 -22.33 -12.46
CA GLU A 510 -10.52 -23.59 -12.18
C GLU A 510 -10.39 -23.86 -10.67
N LEU A 511 -10.10 -22.84 -9.85
CA LEU A 511 -10.05 -22.95 -8.38
C LEU A 511 -11.44 -23.14 -7.73
N GLN A 512 -12.52 -22.63 -8.34
CA GLN A 512 -13.88 -22.82 -7.85
C GLN A 512 -14.42 -24.21 -8.19
N GLU A 513 -14.10 -24.74 -9.36
CA GLU A 513 -14.39 -26.13 -9.71
C GLU A 513 -13.67 -27.11 -8.78
N LEU A 514 -12.42 -26.77 -8.41
CA LEU A 514 -11.62 -27.48 -7.40
C LEU A 514 -12.27 -27.56 -6.01
N LYS A 515 -12.96 -26.51 -5.57
CA LYS A 515 -13.63 -26.48 -4.25
C LYS A 515 -14.98 -27.19 -4.22
N LYS A 516 -15.55 -27.52 -5.39
CA LYS A 516 -16.86 -28.18 -5.53
C LYS A 516 -16.78 -29.70 -5.65
N LYS A 517 -15.63 -30.22 -6.06
CA LYS A 517 -15.31 -31.66 -6.10
C LYS A 517 -14.68 -32.09 -4.78
#